data_AF-A0ABC8X2D2-F1
#
_entry.id   AF-A0ABC8X2D2-F1
#
_cell.length_a   1.000
_cell.length_b   1.000
_cell.length_c   1.000
_cell.angle_alpha   90.00
_cell.angle_beta   90.00
_cell.angle_gamma   90.00
#
_symmetry.space_group_name_H-M   'P 1'
#
loop_
_entity.id
_entity.type
_entity.pdbx_description
1 polymer ?
#
loop_
_entity_poly.entity_id
_entity_poly.type
_entity_poly.pdbx_seq_one_letter_code
_entity_poly.pdbx_strand_id
1 'polypeptide(L)'
;MAPSRCHPTTMAAACFLLLTLLLAPAPADAARALTPRSAGAGAAQQGGNATATAAAADAYLAPHNQARAAVGVPPLSWSGDLATAAGKIVAQQQRQGGCAFADMGASQYGANQGWASYRASPGEVVASWVAQGRYYAHANNTCAAGRQCGTYTQVVWRRTAEVGCAQATCATGATLTLCLYNPHGNVQGQSPY
;
A
#
# COMPACT_ATOMS: atom_id res chain seq x y z
N MET A 1 -11.81 -29.01 -35.60
CA MET A 1 -12.86 -30.03 -35.79
C MET A 1 -12.62 -31.10 -34.74
N ALA A 2 -13.44 -31.41 -33.74
CA ALA A 2 -14.82 -31.07 -33.37
C ALA A 2 -14.94 -31.10 -31.83
N PRO A 3 -15.90 -30.38 -31.21
CA PRO A 3 -16.16 -30.42 -29.77
C PRO A 3 -16.99 -31.64 -29.34
N SER A 4 -16.67 -32.18 -28.17
CA SER A 4 -17.39 -33.30 -27.52
C SER A 4 -18.79 -32.90 -27.08
N ARG A 5 -19.70 -33.86 -27.24
CA ARG A 5 -21.15 -33.72 -27.28
C ARG A 5 -21.80 -33.68 -25.90
N CYS A 6 -22.86 -32.89 -25.80
CA CYS A 6 -23.90 -32.96 -24.77
C CYS A 6 -24.55 -34.34 -24.71
N HIS A 7 -24.87 -34.81 -23.51
CA HIS A 7 -25.83 -35.90 -23.27
C HIS A 7 -27.13 -35.30 -22.69
N PRO A 8 -28.29 -35.53 -23.32
CA PRO A 8 -29.58 -35.37 -22.68
C PRO A 8 -30.05 -36.73 -22.15
N THR A 9 -30.55 -36.79 -20.92
CA THR A 9 -31.36 -37.92 -20.46
C THR A 9 -32.80 -37.43 -20.27
N THR A 10 -33.66 -38.17 -20.93
CA THR A 10 -35.10 -38.02 -21.12
C THR A 10 -35.92 -38.48 -19.93
N MET A 11 -37.22 -38.16 -20.02
CA MET A 11 -38.40 -38.77 -19.39
C MET A 11 -38.96 -38.03 -18.18
N ALA A 12 -40.27 -37.91 -17.99
CA ALA A 12 -41.47 -37.78 -18.83
C ALA A 12 -42.64 -37.75 -17.84
N ALA A 13 -43.75 -37.14 -18.28
CA ALA A 13 -45.12 -37.29 -17.77
C ALA A 13 -45.43 -36.72 -16.37
N ALA A 14 -46.63 -36.25 -16.05
CA ALA A 14 -47.75 -35.58 -16.71
C ALA A 14 -48.87 -35.58 -15.63
N CYS A 15 -49.69 -34.52 -15.59
CA CYS A 15 -51.04 -34.49 -15.00
C CYS A 15 -51.11 -34.59 -13.45
N PHE A 16 -51.88 -33.81 -12.71
CA PHE A 16 -53.25 -33.34 -12.90
C PHE A 16 -53.48 -31.99 -12.20
N LEU A 17 -54.48 -31.27 -12.72
CA LEU A 17 -55.10 -30.08 -12.16
C LEU A 17 -55.61 -30.30 -10.72
N LEU A 18 -55.59 -29.25 -9.90
CA LEU A 18 -56.77 -28.78 -9.17
C LEU A 18 -56.56 -27.37 -8.61
N LEU A 19 -57.45 -26.48 -9.04
CA LEU A 19 -57.64 -25.10 -8.63
C LEU A 19 -58.58 -25.09 -7.41
N THR A 20 -58.16 -24.55 -6.26
CA THR A 20 -59.10 -23.93 -5.30
C THR A 20 -58.45 -22.74 -4.59
N LEU A 21 -59.06 -21.59 -4.87
CA LEU A 21 -58.90 -20.27 -4.29
C LEU A 21 -59.40 -20.25 -2.83
N LEU A 22 -58.61 -19.75 -1.88
CA LEU A 22 -59.12 -19.15 -0.65
C LEU A 22 -58.29 -17.91 -0.28
N LEU A 23 -58.98 -16.78 -0.33
CA LEU A 23 -58.54 -15.45 0.07
C LEU A 23 -58.84 -15.28 1.56
N ALA A 24 -57.87 -14.84 2.36
CA ALA A 24 -58.15 -14.24 3.67
C ALA A 24 -57.13 -13.12 3.97
N PRO A 25 -57.58 -11.89 4.28
CA PRO A 25 -56.72 -10.79 4.67
C PRO A 25 -56.39 -10.87 6.17
N ALA A 26 -55.13 -10.66 6.54
CA ALA A 26 -54.75 -10.40 7.93
C ALA A 26 -54.96 -8.90 8.26
N PRO A 27 -55.50 -8.57 9.45
CA PRO A 27 -55.84 -7.20 9.81
C PRO A 27 -54.60 -6.38 10.16
N ALA A 28 -54.68 -5.09 9.82
CA ALA A 28 -53.79 -4.06 10.31
C ALA A 28 -54.18 -3.72 11.76
N ASP A 29 -53.26 -3.91 12.70
CA ASP A 29 -53.37 -3.32 14.03
C ASP A 29 -52.44 -2.12 14.15
N ALA A 30 -53.09 -0.96 14.27
CA ALA A 30 -52.48 0.30 14.57
C ALA A 30 -52.27 0.41 16.09
N ALA A 31 -51.02 0.42 16.53
CA ALA A 31 -50.66 0.88 17.88
C ALA A 31 -49.66 2.04 17.76
N ARG A 32 -50.17 3.25 17.96
CA ARG A 32 -49.39 4.44 18.26
C ARG A 32 -48.69 4.25 19.60
N ALA A 33 -47.36 4.17 19.60
CA ALA A 33 -46.54 4.42 20.77
C ALA A 33 -45.72 5.69 20.54
N LEU A 34 -45.82 6.59 21.52
CA LEU A 34 -45.24 7.92 21.54
C LEU A 34 -43.70 7.85 21.61
N THR A 35 -43.04 8.71 20.85
CA THR A 35 -41.60 8.94 20.82
C THR A 35 -41.06 9.47 22.15
N PRO A 36 -39.89 8.99 22.62
CA PRO A 36 -38.91 9.82 23.28
C PRO A 36 -37.91 10.34 22.24
N ARG A 37 -37.77 11.66 22.18
CA ARG A 37 -36.73 12.38 21.42
C ARG A 37 -35.42 12.24 22.18
N SER A 38 -34.56 11.31 21.77
CA SER A 38 -33.15 11.29 22.20
C SER A 38 -32.29 12.01 21.17
N ALA A 39 -31.78 13.17 21.58
CA ALA A 39 -30.69 13.85 20.92
C ALA A 39 -29.37 13.12 21.20
N GLY A 40 -28.49 13.08 20.21
CA GLY A 40 -27.05 12.90 20.42
C GLY A 40 -26.50 11.51 20.15
N ALA A 41 -25.82 11.39 19.01
CA ALA A 41 -24.44 10.89 18.86
C ALA A 41 -24.30 10.27 17.46
N GLY A 42 -23.60 10.99 16.58
CA GLY A 42 -23.21 10.46 15.28
C GLY A 42 -22.37 9.20 15.48
N ALA A 43 -22.86 8.07 14.97
CA ALA A 43 -22.04 6.90 14.76
C ALA A 43 -21.00 7.26 13.69
N ALA A 44 -19.77 7.48 14.13
CA ALA A 44 -18.63 7.72 13.28
C ALA A 44 -18.43 6.50 12.36
N GLN A 45 -18.60 6.71 11.06
CA GLN A 45 -18.16 5.79 10.03
C GLN A 45 -16.63 5.87 9.94
N GLN A 46 -15.93 5.28 10.91
CA GLN A 46 -14.47 5.18 10.99
C GLN A 46 -14.06 3.70 10.83
N GLY A 47 -14.12 3.21 9.59
CA GLY A 47 -13.65 1.85 9.26
C GLY A 47 -12.98 1.74 7.89
N GLY A 48 -13.33 2.63 6.95
CA GLY A 48 -12.74 2.64 5.60
C GLY A 48 -11.33 3.21 5.54
N ASN A 49 -11.00 4.21 6.38
CA ASN A 49 -9.73 4.93 6.27
C ASN A 49 -8.56 4.16 6.90
N ALA A 50 -8.76 3.51 8.06
CA ALA A 50 -7.73 2.75 8.75
C ALA A 50 -7.26 1.52 7.95
N THR A 51 -8.19 0.80 7.33
CA THR A 51 -7.92 -0.39 6.51
C THR A 51 -7.17 -0.03 5.22
N ALA A 52 -7.53 1.09 4.58
CA ALA A 52 -6.83 1.60 3.41
C ALA A 52 -5.41 2.10 3.73
N THR A 53 -5.21 2.75 4.88
CA THR A 53 -3.87 3.16 5.33
C THR A 53 -2.98 1.98 5.69
N ALA A 54 -3.55 0.90 6.26
CA ALA A 54 -2.80 -0.32 6.57
C ALA A 54 -2.37 -1.05 5.27
N ALA A 55 -3.28 -1.21 4.31
CA ALA A 55 -2.96 -1.82 3.02
C ALA A 55 -1.89 -1.03 2.24
N ALA A 56 -1.91 0.31 2.31
CA ALA A 56 -0.89 1.14 1.71
C ALA A 56 0.47 1.01 2.40
N ALA A 57 0.51 0.93 3.74
CA ALA A 57 1.73 0.71 4.51
C ALA A 57 2.38 -0.65 4.18
N ASP A 58 1.58 -1.72 4.11
CA ASP A 58 2.04 -3.07 3.79
C ASP A 58 2.67 -3.15 2.40
N ALA A 59 2.12 -2.42 1.42
CA ALA A 59 2.66 -2.38 0.06
C ALA A 59 4.08 -1.80 -0.02
N TYR A 60 4.49 -0.97 0.96
CA TYR A 60 5.89 -0.57 1.14
C TYR A 60 6.65 -1.56 2.02
N LEU A 61 6.13 -1.92 3.19
CA LEU A 61 6.83 -2.72 4.18
C LEU A 61 7.21 -4.12 3.69
N ALA A 62 6.30 -4.81 3.00
CA ALA A 62 6.52 -6.19 2.56
C ALA A 62 7.80 -6.35 1.71
N PRO A 63 8.01 -5.59 0.61
CA PRO A 63 9.24 -5.70 -0.17
C PRO A 63 10.49 -5.23 0.58
N HIS A 64 10.39 -4.26 1.49
CA HIS A 64 11.52 -3.90 2.37
C HIS A 64 11.91 -5.08 3.26
N ASN A 65 10.95 -5.66 3.96
CA ASN A 65 11.19 -6.70 4.96
C ASN A 65 11.59 -8.03 4.32
N GLN A 66 11.12 -8.31 3.09
CA GLN A 66 11.64 -9.42 2.29
C GLN A 66 13.13 -9.23 1.96
N ALA A 67 13.54 -8.04 1.50
CA ALA A 67 14.94 -7.76 1.19
C ALA A 67 15.84 -7.82 2.43
N ARG A 68 15.32 -7.33 3.57
CA ARG A 68 16.03 -7.34 4.86
C ARG A 68 16.21 -8.75 5.42
N ALA A 69 15.19 -9.60 5.31
CA ALA A 69 15.29 -11.00 5.68
C ALA A 69 16.37 -11.74 4.86
N ALA A 70 16.49 -11.43 3.56
CA ALA A 70 17.47 -12.04 2.67
C ALA A 70 18.94 -11.77 3.08
N VAL A 71 19.20 -10.71 3.86
CA VAL A 71 20.54 -10.37 4.37
C VAL A 71 20.66 -10.49 5.89
N GLY A 72 19.65 -11.04 6.57
CA GLY A 72 19.70 -11.31 8.02
C GLY A 72 19.70 -10.06 8.90
N VAL A 73 19.03 -8.98 8.49
CA VAL A 73 18.80 -7.80 9.34
C VAL A 73 17.35 -7.75 9.85
N PRO A 74 17.08 -7.16 11.04
CA PRO A 74 15.73 -7.09 11.60
C PRO A 74 14.73 -6.41 10.66
N PRO A 75 13.44 -6.78 10.65
CA PRO A 75 12.44 -6.10 9.83
C PRO A 75 12.23 -4.64 10.28
N LEU A 76 11.78 -3.80 9.36
CA LEU A 76 11.29 -2.45 9.64
C LEU A 76 9.85 -2.48 10.15
N SER A 77 9.51 -1.58 11.06
CA SER A 77 8.14 -1.20 11.38
C SER A 77 7.69 0.03 10.59
N TRP A 78 6.38 0.15 10.38
CA TRP A 78 5.80 1.35 9.78
C TRP A 78 5.72 2.47 10.81
N SER A 79 6.13 3.68 10.43
CA SER A 79 5.92 4.89 11.22
C SER A 79 4.93 5.82 10.51
N GLY A 80 3.78 6.04 11.16
CA GLY A 80 2.76 6.98 10.67
C GLY A 80 3.25 8.44 10.65
N ASP A 81 4.14 8.81 11.56
CA ASP A 81 4.74 10.15 11.61
C ASP A 81 5.69 10.38 10.43
N LEU A 82 6.56 9.40 10.13
CA LEU A 82 7.42 9.46 8.95
C LEU A 82 6.60 9.47 7.66
N ALA A 83 5.53 8.68 7.58
CA ALA A 83 4.64 8.67 6.42
C ALA A 83 3.93 10.03 6.23
N THR A 84 3.49 10.65 7.33
CA THR A 84 2.89 11.99 7.32
C THR A 84 3.90 13.03 6.88
N ALA A 85 5.14 12.97 7.38
CA ALA A 85 6.21 13.88 6.98
C ALA A 85 6.57 13.71 5.50
N ALA A 86 6.74 12.47 5.03
CA ALA A 86 6.97 12.15 3.62
C ALA A 86 5.84 12.69 2.73
N GLY A 87 4.59 12.52 3.17
CA GLY A 87 3.38 13.02 2.49
C GLY A 87 3.39 14.53 2.30
N LYS A 88 3.77 15.29 3.34
CA LYS A 88 3.92 16.75 3.25
C LYS A 88 4.97 17.14 2.21
N ILE A 89 6.12 16.46 2.21
CA ILE A 89 7.23 16.75 1.30
C ILE A 89 6.85 16.46 -0.16
N VAL A 90 6.30 15.27 -0.47
CA VAL A 90 5.92 14.93 -1.85
C VAL A 90 4.79 15.83 -2.36
N ALA A 91 3.85 16.22 -1.50
CA ALA A 91 2.80 17.17 -1.85
C ALA A 91 3.34 18.59 -2.10
N GLN A 92 4.41 18.98 -1.42
CA GLN A 92 5.12 20.23 -1.70
C GLN A 92 5.86 20.15 -3.03
N GLN A 93 6.61 19.07 -3.28
CA GLN A 93 7.33 18.87 -4.55
C GLN A 93 6.38 18.82 -5.74
N GLN A 94 5.21 18.20 -5.60
CA GLN A 94 4.16 18.21 -6.60
C GLN A 94 3.68 19.63 -6.95
N ARG A 95 3.54 20.51 -5.94
CA ARG A 95 2.98 21.86 -6.12
C ARG A 95 4.00 22.91 -6.53
N GLN A 96 5.22 22.82 -6.00
CA GLN A 96 6.23 23.88 -6.10
C GLN A 96 7.49 23.41 -6.85
N GLY A 97 7.83 22.13 -6.75
CA GLY A 97 9.04 21.57 -7.35
C GLY A 97 8.81 20.90 -8.71
N GLY A 98 7.60 21.00 -9.28
CA GLY A 98 7.27 20.31 -10.53
C GLY A 98 7.46 18.78 -10.47
N CYS A 99 7.29 18.19 -9.28
CA CYS A 99 7.63 16.80 -8.97
C CYS A 99 9.12 16.43 -9.04
N ALA A 100 10.02 17.38 -8.85
CA ALA A 100 11.43 17.09 -8.60
C ALA A 100 11.64 16.35 -7.26
N PHE A 101 12.81 15.74 -7.12
CA PHE A 101 13.26 15.23 -5.83
C PHE A 101 13.48 16.39 -4.85
N ALA A 102 13.05 16.19 -3.61
CA ALA A 102 13.30 17.10 -2.51
C ALA A 102 14.78 17.10 -2.12
N ASP A 103 15.27 18.26 -1.68
CA ASP A 103 16.54 18.34 -0.96
C ASP A 103 16.35 17.78 0.46
N MET A 104 17.14 16.76 0.78
CA MET A 104 17.10 16.05 2.06
C MET A 104 18.39 16.23 2.87
N GLY A 105 19.31 17.09 2.44
CA GLY A 105 20.64 17.23 3.04
C GLY A 105 20.63 17.65 4.52
N ALA A 106 19.62 18.41 4.94
CA ALA A 106 19.43 18.83 6.33
C ALA A 106 18.47 17.91 7.13
N SER A 107 17.98 16.83 6.54
CA SER A 107 17.06 15.92 7.23
C SER A 107 17.80 15.07 8.26
N GLN A 108 17.17 14.88 9.42
CA GLN A 108 17.63 13.90 10.41
C GLN A 108 17.31 12.44 10.01
N TYR A 109 16.48 12.25 9.00
CA TYR A 109 16.05 10.93 8.52
C TYR A 109 16.85 10.51 7.28
N GLY A 110 16.98 9.20 7.09
CA GLY A 110 17.40 8.66 5.80
C GLY A 110 16.29 8.87 4.76
N ALA A 111 16.64 8.95 3.48
CA ALA A 111 15.66 9.20 2.43
C ALA A 111 15.97 8.42 1.15
N ASN A 112 14.98 7.70 0.64
CA ASN A 112 14.96 7.20 -0.73
C ASN A 112 13.88 7.93 -1.52
N GLN A 113 14.24 8.40 -2.71
CA GLN A 113 13.32 9.05 -3.64
C GLN A 113 13.25 8.26 -4.95
N GLY A 114 12.05 8.17 -5.51
CA GLY A 114 11.77 7.44 -6.74
C GLY A 114 10.89 8.27 -7.66
N TRP A 115 11.19 8.25 -8.96
CA TRP A 115 10.38 8.89 -9.99
C TRP A 115 10.08 7.87 -11.08
N ALA A 116 8.81 7.73 -11.44
CA ALA A 116 8.37 6.88 -12.54
C ALA A 116 7.51 7.72 -13.49
N SER A 117 7.71 7.58 -14.80
CA SER A 117 6.92 8.29 -15.82
C SER A 117 5.45 7.84 -15.91
N TYR A 118 5.08 6.83 -15.13
CA TYR A 118 3.76 6.23 -15.07
C TYR A 118 3.25 6.16 -13.62
N ARG A 119 2.03 5.65 -13.45
CA ARG A 119 1.44 5.32 -12.15
C ARG A 119 2.08 4.06 -11.59
N ALA A 120 3.13 4.21 -10.79
CA ALA A 120 3.83 3.09 -10.16
C ALA A 120 3.21 2.80 -8.79
N SER A 121 2.98 1.53 -8.49
CA SER A 121 2.58 1.09 -7.16
C SER A 121 3.73 1.28 -6.15
N PRO A 122 3.42 1.38 -4.84
CA PRO A 122 4.41 1.36 -3.77
C PRO A 122 5.45 0.23 -3.91
N GLY A 123 4.97 -0.99 -4.16
CA GLY A 123 5.80 -2.18 -4.22
C GLY A 123 6.77 -2.17 -5.40
N GLU A 124 6.35 -1.69 -6.57
CA GLU A 124 7.23 -1.54 -7.74
C GLU A 124 8.40 -0.58 -7.48
N VAL A 125 8.14 0.53 -6.80
CA VAL A 125 9.17 1.51 -6.47
C VAL A 125 10.19 0.90 -5.50
N VAL A 126 9.73 0.23 -4.44
CA VAL A 126 10.64 -0.43 -3.49
C VAL A 126 11.42 -1.55 -4.17
N ALA A 127 10.77 -2.37 -5.00
CA ALA A 127 11.44 -3.42 -5.75
C ALA A 127 12.55 -2.87 -6.66
N SER A 128 12.35 -1.68 -7.25
CA SER A 128 13.39 -1.02 -8.05
C SER A 128 14.62 -0.62 -7.23
N TRP A 129 14.44 -0.20 -5.98
CA TRP A 129 15.54 0.08 -5.05
C TRP A 129 16.24 -1.20 -4.63
N VAL A 130 15.47 -2.24 -4.27
CA VAL A 130 16.01 -3.56 -3.90
C VAL A 130 16.83 -4.16 -5.04
N ALA A 131 16.38 -4.01 -6.29
CA ALA A 131 17.09 -4.51 -7.47
C ALA A 131 18.48 -3.89 -7.65
N GLN A 132 18.78 -2.74 -7.03
CA GLN A 132 20.14 -2.17 -7.04
C GLN A 132 21.14 -3.02 -6.24
N GLY A 133 20.68 -3.94 -5.39
CA GLY A 133 21.54 -4.88 -4.66
C GLY A 133 22.43 -5.72 -5.56
N ARG A 134 22.01 -5.99 -6.81
CA ARG A 134 22.86 -6.66 -7.83
C ARG A 134 24.13 -5.88 -8.20
N TYR A 135 24.20 -4.60 -7.83
CA TYR A 135 25.36 -3.73 -8.04
C TYR A 135 26.14 -3.48 -6.76
N TYR A 136 25.70 -4.00 -5.61
CA TYR A 136 26.37 -3.77 -4.34
C TYR A 136 27.34 -4.90 -4.02
N ALA A 137 28.61 -4.54 -3.82
CA ALA A 137 29.65 -5.43 -3.34
C ALA A 137 29.81 -5.25 -1.82
N HIS A 138 29.26 -6.19 -1.04
CA HIS A 138 29.30 -6.13 0.43
C HIS A 138 30.74 -6.19 0.98
N ALA A 139 31.61 -7.02 0.41
CA ALA A 139 32.97 -7.25 0.88
C ALA A 139 33.81 -5.98 1.05
N ASN A 140 33.56 -4.95 0.24
CA ASN A 140 34.26 -3.67 0.30
C ASN A 140 33.32 -2.47 0.47
N ASN A 141 32.03 -2.71 0.70
CA ASN A 141 31.00 -1.69 0.85
C ASN A 141 30.94 -0.68 -0.31
N THR A 142 30.98 -1.16 -1.55
CA THR A 142 30.95 -0.30 -2.75
C THR A 142 29.84 -0.67 -3.73
N CYS A 143 29.43 0.31 -4.54
CA CYS A 143 28.66 0.03 -5.75
C CYS A 143 29.60 -0.28 -6.91
N ALA A 144 29.18 -1.17 -7.81
CA ALA A 144 29.84 -1.40 -9.08
C ALA A 144 30.04 -0.08 -9.86
N ALA A 145 31.15 0.04 -10.59
CA ALA A 145 31.52 1.26 -11.29
C ALA A 145 30.39 1.79 -12.19
N GLY A 146 30.07 3.08 -12.06
CA GLY A 146 28.99 3.73 -12.80
C GLY A 146 27.58 3.30 -12.42
N ARG A 147 27.42 2.49 -11.36
CA ARG A 147 26.10 2.05 -10.85
C ARG A 147 25.77 2.73 -9.52
N GLN A 148 24.49 2.76 -9.22
CA GLN A 148 23.97 3.22 -7.94
C GLN A 148 23.45 2.03 -7.14
N CYS A 149 23.73 2.05 -5.85
CA CYS A 149 23.24 1.08 -4.88
C CYS A 149 22.85 1.71 -3.54
N GLY A 150 22.91 3.04 -3.41
CA GLY A 150 22.62 3.76 -2.17
C GLY A 150 21.18 3.59 -1.68
N THR A 151 20.22 3.42 -2.61
CA THR A 151 18.83 3.15 -2.22
C THR A 151 18.66 1.73 -1.69
N TYR A 152 19.38 0.74 -2.26
CA TYR A 152 19.43 -0.62 -1.73
C TYR A 152 20.04 -0.64 -0.32
N THR A 153 21.22 -0.04 -0.13
CA THR A 153 21.91 -0.04 1.18
C THR A 153 21.08 0.64 2.26
N GLN A 154 20.28 1.67 1.92
CA GLN A 154 19.31 2.25 2.86
C GLN A 154 18.19 1.27 3.23
N VAL A 155 17.61 0.56 2.25
CA VAL A 155 16.54 -0.43 2.50
C VAL A 155 17.00 -1.51 3.48
N VAL A 156 18.23 -2.01 3.30
CA VAL A 156 18.80 -3.09 4.12
C VAL A 156 19.69 -2.62 5.26
N TRP A 157 19.61 -1.35 5.64
CA TRP A 157 20.44 -0.80 6.72
C TRP A 157 20.04 -1.38 8.08
N ARG A 158 20.94 -2.15 8.71
CA ARG A 158 20.70 -2.93 9.93
C ARG A 158 20.13 -2.09 11.08
N ARG A 159 20.65 -0.86 11.25
CA ARG A 159 20.28 0.02 12.37
C ARG A 159 18.99 0.82 12.12
N THR A 160 18.51 0.90 10.88
CA THR A 160 17.21 1.52 10.61
C THR A 160 16.13 0.61 11.15
N ALA A 161 15.22 1.18 11.95
CA ALA A 161 14.15 0.46 12.63
C ALA A 161 12.78 0.76 12.02
N GLU A 162 12.57 2.00 11.57
CA GLU A 162 11.26 2.46 11.11
C GLU A 162 11.35 3.06 9.71
N VAL A 163 10.26 2.92 8.95
CA VAL A 163 10.08 3.58 7.66
C VAL A 163 8.67 4.15 7.55
N GLY A 164 8.56 5.30 6.91
CA GLY A 164 7.27 5.85 6.47
C GLY A 164 7.41 6.45 5.09
N CYS A 165 6.46 6.14 4.22
CA CYS A 165 6.51 6.48 2.80
C CYS A 165 5.27 7.23 2.35
N ALA A 166 5.40 7.97 1.26
CA ALA A 166 4.29 8.58 0.55
C ALA A 166 4.56 8.70 -0.95
N GLN A 167 3.47 8.84 -1.71
CA GLN A 167 3.49 9.10 -3.15
C GLN A 167 2.69 10.36 -3.49
N ALA A 168 3.16 11.08 -4.49
CA ALA A 168 2.42 12.12 -5.18
C ALA A 168 2.29 11.78 -6.67
N THR A 169 1.12 12.09 -7.22
CA THR A 169 0.84 12.00 -8.65
C THR A 169 1.12 13.37 -9.29
N CYS A 170 2.04 13.39 -10.25
CA CYS A 170 2.43 14.59 -10.96
C CYS A 170 1.40 14.94 -12.04
N ALA A 171 1.35 16.22 -12.42
CA ALA A 171 0.48 16.71 -13.49
C ALA A 171 0.67 15.94 -14.82
N THR A 172 1.88 15.46 -15.07
CA THR A 172 2.26 14.68 -16.26
C THR A 172 1.76 13.24 -16.28
N GLY A 173 1.21 12.71 -15.18
CA GLY A 173 0.96 11.27 -15.06
C GLY A 173 2.08 10.49 -14.36
N ALA A 174 3.21 11.14 -14.05
CA ALA A 174 4.31 10.52 -13.31
C ALA A 174 3.98 10.30 -11.82
N THR A 175 4.72 9.40 -11.19
CA THR A 175 4.68 9.12 -9.75
C THR A 175 5.99 9.57 -9.11
N LEU A 176 5.88 10.43 -8.10
CA LEU A 176 6.98 10.77 -7.19
C LEU A 176 6.77 10.01 -5.88
N THR A 177 7.79 9.30 -5.41
CA THR A 177 7.78 8.56 -4.14
C THR A 177 8.90 9.05 -3.23
N LEU A 178 8.61 9.17 -1.94
CA LEU A 178 9.60 9.41 -0.88
C LEU A 178 9.36 8.42 0.25
N CYS A 179 10.41 7.75 0.70
CA CYS A 179 10.43 6.99 1.95
C CYS A 179 11.46 7.60 2.90
N LEU A 180 11.05 7.85 4.13
CA LEU A 180 11.90 8.33 5.22
C LEU A 180 12.22 7.17 6.17
N TYR A 181 13.47 7.12 6.63
CA TYR A 181 14.03 6.03 7.43
C TYR A 181 14.59 6.55 8.75
N ASN A 182 14.26 5.88 9.86
CA ASN A 182 14.74 6.28 11.18
C ASN A 182 15.27 5.07 11.98
N PRO A 183 16.47 5.16 12.59
CA PRO A 183 17.55 6.11 12.28
C PRO A 183 17.98 6.07 10.81
N HIS A 184 18.61 7.15 10.34
CA HIS A 184 19.11 7.23 8.96
C HIS A 184 20.16 6.15 8.67
N GLY A 185 20.17 5.66 7.42
CA GLY A 185 21.19 4.76 6.93
C GLY A 185 22.29 5.48 6.17
N ASN A 186 23.10 4.70 5.45
CA ASN A 186 24.17 5.21 4.57
C ASN A 186 25.18 6.11 5.29
N VAL A 187 25.51 5.78 6.55
CA VAL A 187 26.55 6.49 7.29
C VAL A 187 27.91 6.19 6.66
N GLN A 188 28.67 7.24 6.38
CA GLN A 188 29.98 7.13 5.74
C GLN A 188 30.89 6.17 6.52
N GLY A 189 31.49 5.21 5.81
CA GLY A 189 32.40 4.22 6.38
C GLY A 189 31.73 3.04 7.10
N GLN A 190 30.40 2.98 7.17
CA GLN A 190 29.68 1.86 7.80
C GLN A 190 29.03 0.94 6.75
N SER A 191 29.07 -0.37 6.99
CA SER A 191 28.36 -1.38 6.19
C SER A 191 26.88 -1.44 6.58
N PRO A 192 25.95 -1.61 5.62
CA PRO A 192 24.53 -1.78 5.89
C PRO A 192 24.20 -3.05 6.69
N TYR A 193 24.98 -4.13 6.59
CA TYR A 193 24.75 -5.39 7.33
C TYR A 193 26.02 -6.16 7.63
#